data_AF-A0AAW2NFF9-F1
#
_entry.id   AF-A0AAW2NFF9-F1
#
_cell.length_a   1.000
_cell.length_b   1.000
_cell.length_c   1.000
_cell.angle_alpha   90.00
_cell.angle_beta   90.00
_cell.angle_gamma   90.00
#
_symmetry.space_group_name_H-M   'P 1'
#
loop_
_entity.id
_entity.type
_entity.pdbx_description
1 polymer ?
#
loop_
_entity_poly.entity_id
_entity_poly.type
_entity_poly.pdbx_seq_one_letter_code
_entity_poly.pdbx_strand_id
1 'polypeptide(L)' 'MLATIALGAAQSPWGVASGAIVGHLLATSIAILGGAFLSKYISEKLVGYIGGALFLVFAIATFFGVF' A
#
# COMPACT_ATOMS: atom_id res chain seq x y z
N MET A 1 -9.16 6.36 -0.78
CA MET A 1 -10.34 6.78 0.03
C MET A 1 -11.55 7.13 -0.81
N LEU A 2 -11.42 7.88 -1.92
CA LEU A 2 -12.54 8.19 -2.82
C LEU A 2 -13.28 6.92 -3.31
N ALA A 3 -12.54 5.89 -3.71
CA ALA A 3 -13.12 4.60 -4.11
C ALA A 3 -13.93 3.90 -3.00
N THR A 4 -13.42 3.91 -1.76
CA THR A 4 -14.11 3.32 -0.60
C THR A 4 -15.39 4.08 -0.25
N ILE A 5 -15.35 5.42 -0.32
CA ILE A 5 -16.53 6.27 -0.09
C ILE A 5 -17.58 6.02 -1.19
N ALA A 6 -17.15 6.01 -2.46
CA ALA A 6 -18.04 5.74 -3.58
C ALA A 6 -18.70 4.36 -3.47
N LEU A 7 -17.92 3.32 -3.12
CA LEU A 7 -18.45 1.97 -2.94
C LEU A 7 -19.40 1.88 -1.74
N GLY A 8 -19.08 2.55 -0.63
CA GLY A 8 -19.95 2.61 0.55
C GLY A 8 -21.23 3.42 0.32
N ALA A 9 -21.23 4.37 -0.61
CA ALA A 9 -22.44 5.08 -1.03
C ALA A 9 -23.29 4.24 -1.99
N ALA A 10 -22.66 3.42 -2.83
CA ALA A 10 -23.33 2.58 -3.82
C ALA A 10 -23.79 1.21 -3.28
N GLN A 11 -23.18 0.71 -2.21
CA GLN A 11 -23.39 -0.63 -1.63
C GLN A 11 -23.49 -0.55 -0.09
N SER A 12 -23.71 -1.68 0.59
CA SER A 12 -23.80 -1.70 2.06
C SER A 12 -22.52 -1.14 2.73
N PRO A 13 -22.60 -0.02 3.48
CA PRO A 13 -21.44 0.57 4.15
C PRO A 13 -20.79 -0.39 5.13
N TRP A 14 -21.60 -1.21 5.82
CA TRP A 14 -21.12 -2.23 6.75
C TRP A 14 -20.31 -3.33 6.06
N GLY A 15 -20.73 -3.73 4.86
CA GLY A 15 -19.99 -4.71 4.04
C GLY A 15 -18.67 -4.13 3.51
N VAL A 16 -18.67 -2.87 3.09
CA VAL A 16 -17.45 -2.19 2.63
C VAL A 16 -16.46 -2.01 3.78
N ALA A 17 -16.94 -1.60 4.97
CA ALA A 17 -16.11 -1.44 6.15
C ALA A 17 -15.49 -2.76 6.60
N SER A 18 -16.29 -3.83 6.73
CA SER A 18 -15.78 -5.15 7.14
C SER A 18 -14.81 -5.73 6.12
N GLY A 19 -15.10 -5.61 4.82
CA GLY A 19 -14.19 -6.03 3.75
C GLY A 19 -12.87 -5.26 3.76
N ALA A 20 -12.91 -3.93 3.95
CA ALA A 20 -11.71 -3.11 4.06
C ALA A 20 -10.86 -3.49 5.28
N ILE A 21 -11.49 -3.73 6.44
CA ILE A 21 -10.81 -4.17 7.66
C ILE A 21 -10.11 -5.51 7.42
N VAL A 22 -10.83 -6.52 6.91
CA VAL A 22 -10.28 -7.85 6.67
C VAL A 22 -9.14 -7.79 5.65
N GLY A 23 -9.35 -7.11 4.52
CA GLY A 23 -8.32 -6.94 3.50
C GLY A 23 -7.08 -6.24 4.04
N HIS A 24 -7.26 -5.19 4.85
CA HIS A 24 -6.15 -4.45 5.44
C HIS A 24 -5.41 -5.27 6.50
N LEU A 25 -6.12 -6.03 7.33
CA LEU A 25 -5.51 -6.95 8.30
C LEU A 25 -4.65 -8.01 7.60
N LEU A 26 -5.15 -8.61 6.52
CA LEU A 26 -4.39 -9.58 5.73
C LEU A 26 -3.15 -8.94 5.10
N ALA A 27 -3.30 -7.80 4.43
CA ALA A 27 -2.18 -7.10 3.82
C ALA A 27 -1.11 -6.72 4.84
N THR A 28 -1.52 -6.21 6.00
CA THR A 28 -0.61 -5.82 7.09
C THR A 28 0.10 -7.04 7.68
N SER A 29 -0.62 -8.14 7.89
CA SER A 29 -0.05 -9.38 8.41
C SER A 29 1.04 -9.92 7.47
N ILE A 30 0.77 -9.91 6.16
CA ILE A 30 1.75 -10.30 5.14
C ILE A 30 2.95 -9.36 5.15
N ALA A 31 2.73 -8.04 5.23
CA ALA A 31 3.80 -7.05 5.25
C ALA A 31 4.72 -7.20 6.48
N ILE A 32 4.14 -7.42 7.66
CA ILE A 32 4.91 -7.58 8.90
C ILE A 32 5.69 -8.89 8.89
N LEU A 33 5.03 -10.02 8.63
CA LEU A 33 5.68 -11.33 8.64
C LEU A 33 6.69 -11.48 7.50
N GLY A 34 6.30 -11.06 6.29
CA GLY A 34 7.18 -11.06 5.12
C GLY A 34 8.37 -10.12 5.30
N GLY A 35 8.15 -8.91 5.81
CA GLY A 35 9.21 -7.95 6.12
C GLY A 35 10.18 -8.47 7.18
N ALA A 36 9.69 -9.10 8.25
CA ALA A 36 10.51 -9.69 9.30
C ALA A 36 11.33 -10.90 8.81
N PHE A 37 10.81 -11.68 7.86
CA PHE A 37 11.58 -12.73 7.21
C PHE A 37 12.65 -12.13 6.29
N LEU A 38 12.27 -11.16 5.47
CA LEU A 38 13.14 -10.58 4.45
C LEU A 38 14.27 -9.73 5.05
N SER A 39 14.04 -9.08 6.19
CA SER A 39 15.06 -8.27 6.90
C SER A 39 16.31 -9.07 7.29
N LYS A 40 16.23 -10.41 7.36
CA LYS A 40 17.38 -11.29 7.57
C LYS A 40 18.30 -11.41 6.35
N TYR A 41 17.80 -11.08 5.16
CA TYR A 41 18.48 -11.31 3.88
C TYR A 41 18.83 -10.01 3.14
N ILE A 42 18.17 -8.90 3.44
CA ILE A 42 18.40 -7.60 2.79
C ILE A 42 18.73 -6.52 3.80
N SER A 43 19.69 -5.67 3.45
CA SER A 43 20.07 -4.51 4.25
C SER A 43 18.99 -3.42 4.18
N GLU A 44 18.69 -2.83 5.33
CA GLU A 44 17.77 -1.68 5.44
C GLU A 44 18.18 -0.49 4.56
N LYS A 45 19.49 -0.29 4.36
CA LYS A 45 20.00 0.76 3.45
C LYS A 45 19.51 0.55 2.02
N LEU A 46 19.51 -0.71 1.57
CA LEU A 46 19.09 -1.09 0.22
C LEU A 46 17.57 -0.87 0.05
N VAL A 47 16.79 -1.22 1.08
CA VAL A 47 15.34 -0.92 1.14
C VAL A 47 15.10 0.59 1.06
N GLY A 48 15.86 1.39 1.80
CA GLY A 48 15.80 2.85 1.75
C GLY A 48 16.12 3.41 0.37
N TYR A 49 17.17 2.92 -0.29
CA TYR A 49 17.51 3.34 -1.65
C TYR A 49 16.42 3.00 -2.66
N ILE A 50 15.85 1.80 -2.60
CA ILE A 50 14.75 1.39 -3.49
C ILE A 50 13.51 2.26 -3.24
N GLY A 51 13.13 2.48 -1.99
CA GLY A 51 12.00 3.31 -1.62
C GLY A 51 12.15 4.76 -2.10
N GLY A 52 13.34 5.34 -1.90
CA GLY A 52 13.66 6.69 -2.38
C GLY A 52 13.68 6.78 -3.91
N ALA A 53 14.24 5.78 -4.60
CA ALA A 53 14.23 5.74 -6.06
C ALA A 53 12.80 5.65 -6.62
N LEU A 54 11.96 4.77 -6.05
CA LEU A 54 10.54 4.66 -6.41
C LEU A 54 9.80 5.99 -6.19
N PHE A 55 10.05 6.66 -5.07
CA PHE A 55 9.49 7.98 -4.80
C PHE A 55 9.85 9.00 -5.89
N LEU A 56 11.12 9.07 -6.30
CA LEU A 56 11.55 9.97 -7.38
C LEU A 56 10.94 9.60 -8.73
N VAL A 57 10.83 8.30 -9.04
CA VAL A 57 10.17 7.84 -10.28
C VAL A 57 8.72 8.29 -10.32
N PHE A 58 7.96 8.10 -9.24
CA PHE A 58 6.58 8.59 -9.17
C PHE A 58 6.50 10.11 -9.22
N ALA A 59 7.43 10.84 -8.61
CA ALA A 59 7.47 12.30 -8.69
C ALA A 59 7.64 12.79 -10.13
N ILE A 60 8.57 12.18 -10.89
CA ILE A 60 8.79 12.51 -12.31
C ILE A 60 7.56 12.13 -13.14
N ALA A 61 6.98 10.95 -12.92
CA ALA A 61 5.78 10.52 -13.65
C ALA A 61 4.59 11.48 -13.42
N THR A 62 4.39 11.93 -12.19
CA THR A 62 3.38 12.95 -11.84
C THR A 62 3.70 14.30 -12.47
N PHE A 63 4.98 14.72 -12.51
CA PHE A 63 5.38 15.97 -13.17
C PHE A 63 5.03 16.00 -14.67
N PHE A 64 5.12 14.85 -15.34
CA PHE A 64 4.71 14.70 -16.75
C PHE A 64 3.22 14.37 -16.93
N GLY A 65 2.41 14.33 -15.86
CA GLY A 65 0.97 14.10 -15.94
C GLY A 65 0.58 12.67 -16.32
N VAL A 66 1.43 11.68 -16.02
CA VAL A 66 1.09 10.25 -16.21
C VAL A 66 0.00 9.80 -15.21
N PHE A 67 -0.12 10.50 -14.08
CA PHE A 67 -1.08 10.27 -13.01
C PHE A 67 -1.87 11.53 -12.69
#